data_AF-A0AAP2HPE9-F1
#
_entry.id   AF-A0AAP2HPE9-F1
#
_cell.length_a   1.000
_cell.length_b   1.000
_cell.length_c   1.000
_cell.angle_alpha   90.00
_cell.angle_beta   90.00
_cell.angle_gamma   90.00
#
_symmetry.space_group_name_H-M   'P 1'
#
loop_
_entity.id
_entity.type
_entity.pdbx_description
1 polymer ?
#
loop_
_entity_poly.entity_id
_entity_poly.type
_entity_poly.pdbx_seq_one_letter_code
_entity_poly.pdbx_strand_id
1 'polypeptide(L)'
;MNSNKRQRNGWAARIALAGAIAWMAAGSGVARAQATASDVGRSTTEWLSMQRDNRAAAPTQPLLGDVASLVYQRYLESFKHKIPESMGSTLSSSGMSSSLGAGAAQ
;
A
#
# COMPACT_ATOMS: atom_id res chain seq x y z
N MET A 1 -7.63 3.20 73.26
CA MET A 1 -8.53 3.58 72.13
C MET A 1 -7.72 4.19 70.97
N ASN A 2 -6.92 3.42 70.20
CA ASN A 2 -6.13 3.99 69.07
C ASN A 2 -5.74 3.01 67.94
N SER A 3 -6.21 1.77 67.92
CA SER A 3 -5.86 0.75 66.90
C SER A 3 -6.59 0.92 65.56
N ASN A 4 -7.75 1.59 65.53
CA ASN A 4 -8.60 1.68 64.33
C ASN A 4 -8.06 2.63 63.24
N LYS A 5 -7.21 3.61 63.60
CA LYS A 5 -6.64 4.58 62.63
C LYS A 5 -5.49 4.00 61.80
N ARG A 6 -4.72 3.06 62.37
CA ARG A 6 -3.57 2.43 61.67
C ARG A 6 -4.02 1.45 60.60
N GLN A 7 -5.12 0.72 60.84
CA GLN A 7 -5.70 -0.26 59.91
C GLN A 7 -6.26 0.41 58.64
N ARG A 8 -6.95 1.55 58.80
CA ARG A 8 -7.54 2.32 57.70
C ARG A 8 -6.50 2.91 56.75
N ASN A 9 -5.37 3.36 57.29
CA ASN A 9 -4.30 3.96 56.50
C ASN A 9 -3.53 2.90 55.69
N GLY A 10 -3.39 1.68 56.24
CA GLY A 10 -2.79 0.55 55.52
C GLY A 10 -3.63 0.10 54.33
N TRP A 11 -4.96 0.03 54.49
CA TRP A 11 -5.87 -0.36 53.41
C TRP A 11 -5.92 0.67 52.27
N ALA A 12 -5.95 1.96 52.59
CA ALA A 12 -5.95 3.03 51.58
C ALA A 12 -4.65 3.02 50.75
N ALA A 13 -3.50 2.79 51.38
CA ALA A 13 -2.20 2.75 50.70
C ALA A 13 -2.08 1.58 49.70
N ARG A 14 -2.67 0.42 50.01
CA ARG A 14 -2.61 -0.75 49.12
C ARG A 14 -3.53 -0.63 47.90
N ILE A 15 -4.70 0.01 48.05
CA ILE A 15 -5.62 0.28 46.94
C ILE A 15 -4.99 1.29 45.97
N ALA A 16 -4.35 2.34 46.48
CA ALA A 16 -3.65 3.33 45.65
C ALA A 16 -2.50 2.72 44.84
N LEU A 17 -1.71 1.81 45.44
CA LEU A 17 -0.61 1.14 44.75
C LEU A 17 -1.08 0.19 43.64
N ALA A 18 -2.19 -0.54 43.84
CA ALA A 18 -2.75 -1.42 42.83
C ALA A 18 -3.37 -0.65 41.64
N GLY A 19 -3.99 0.51 41.90
CA GLY A 19 -4.56 1.36 40.85
C GLY A 19 -3.52 1.95 39.89
N ALA A 20 -2.33 2.31 40.40
CA ALA A 20 -1.24 2.86 39.59
C ALA A 20 -0.63 1.84 38.61
N ILE A 21 -0.53 0.56 39.01
CA ILE A 21 0.01 -0.51 38.16
C ILE A 21 -0.96 -0.85 37.01
N ALA A 22 -2.27 -0.81 37.27
CA ALA A 22 -3.29 -1.06 36.25
C ALA A 22 -3.32 0.03 35.16
N TRP A 23 -3.05 1.29 35.51
CA TRP A 23 -2.98 2.40 34.55
C TRP A 23 -1.76 2.31 33.61
N MET A 24 -0.63 1.81 34.07
CA MET A 24 0.56 1.62 33.22
C MET A 24 0.40 0.51 32.17
N ALA A 25 -0.31 -0.58 32.50
CA ALA A 25 -0.53 -1.70 31.58
C ALA A 25 -1.54 -1.38 30.46
N ALA A 26 -2.54 -0.53 30.75
CA ALA A 26 -3.56 -0.14 29.77
C ALA A 26 -3.00 0.79 28.67
N GLY A 27 -2.03 1.66 29.00
CA GLY A 27 -1.39 2.55 28.02
C GLY A 27 -0.56 1.81 26.97
N SER A 28 0.03 0.67 27.33
CA SER A 28 0.88 -0.13 26.42
C SER A 28 0.08 -0.86 25.33
N GLY A 29 -1.16 -1.28 25.64
CA GLY A 29 -2.02 -2.00 24.69
C GLY A 29 -2.54 -1.13 23.57
N VAL A 30 -2.93 0.12 23.88
CA VAL A 30 -3.44 1.09 22.90
C VAL A 30 -2.35 1.53 21.93
N ALA A 31 -1.11 1.73 22.40
CA ALA A 31 0.03 2.07 21.55
C ALA A 31 0.37 0.94 20.54
N ARG A 32 0.27 -0.32 20.96
CA ARG A 32 0.46 -1.49 20.08
C ARG A 32 -0.68 -1.64 19.05
N ALA A 33 -1.92 -1.40 19.46
CA ALA A 33 -3.08 -1.43 18.56
C ALA A 33 -3.07 -0.29 17.54
N GLN A 34 -2.59 0.90 17.92
CA GLN A 34 -2.39 2.03 17.02
C GLN A 34 -1.30 1.73 15.97
N ALA A 35 -0.23 1.02 16.35
CA ALA A 35 0.82 0.60 15.43
C ALA A 35 0.32 -0.41 14.38
N THR A 36 -0.71 -1.21 14.69
CA THR A 36 -1.34 -2.14 13.74
C THR A 36 -2.43 -1.50 12.88
N ALA A 37 -3.01 -0.38 13.30
CA ALA A 37 -4.17 0.23 12.63
C ALA A 37 -3.85 1.04 11.36
N SER A 38 -2.57 1.38 11.11
CA SER A 38 -2.14 2.03 9.85
C SER A 38 -1.07 1.20 9.15
N ASP A 39 -1.45 -0.01 8.73
CA ASP A 39 -0.58 -0.86 7.92
C ASP A 39 -0.44 -0.36 6.48
N VAL A 40 -1.45 0.36 5.98
CA VAL A 40 -1.45 0.92 4.61
C VAL A 40 -0.29 1.88 4.39
N GLY A 41 -0.03 2.84 5.30
CA GLY A 41 1.02 3.84 5.11
C GLY A 41 2.44 3.25 5.15
N ARG A 42 2.67 2.32 6.08
CA ARG A 42 3.93 1.57 6.19
C ARG A 42 4.14 0.69 4.97
N SER A 43 3.14 -0.13 4.63
CA SER A 43 3.15 -1.00 3.45
C SER A 43 3.40 -0.19 2.18
N THR A 44 2.70 0.94 1.99
CA THR A 44 2.89 1.82 0.83
C THR A 44 4.33 2.34 0.74
N THR A 45 4.91 2.75 1.86
CA THR A 45 6.30 3.22 1.90
C THR A 45 7.28 2.10 1.54
N GLU A 46 7.05 0.88 2.03
CA GLU A 46 7.86 -0.29 1.68
C GLU A 46 7.75 -0.64 0.19
N TRP A 47 6.55 -0.67 -0.37
CA TRP A 47 6.33 -0.91 -1.81
C TRP A 47 7.01 0.14 -2.68
N LEU A 48 6.89 1.42 -2.33
CA LEU A 48 7.57 2.50 -3.05
C LEU A 48 9.10 2.40 -2.95
N SER A 49 9.61 2.03 -1.77
CA SER A 49 11.04 1.76 -1.57
C SER A 49 11.51 0.60 -2.44
N MET A 50 10.76 -0.50 -2.50
CA MET A 50 11.06 -1.65 -3.35
C MET A 50 11.07 -1.32 -4.84
N GLN A 51 10.13 -0.48 -5.31
CA GLN A 51 10.11 0.01 -6.69
C GLN A 51 11.30 0.92 -7.00
N ARG A 52 11.56 1.91 -6.13
CA ARG A 52 12.67 2.87 -6.30
C ARG A 52 14.02 2.18 -6.33
N ASP A 53 14.25 1.27 -5.39
CA ASP A 53 15.49 0.52 -5.26
C ASP A 53 15.56 -0.62 -6.31
N ASN A 54 14.52 -0.80 -7.12
CA ASN A 54 14.39 -1.85 -8.13
C ASN A 54 14.63 -3.27 -7.58
N ARG A 55 14.32 -3.50 -6.29
CA ARG A 55 14.67 -4.76 -5.60
C ARG A 55 13.92 -5.97 -6.12
N ALA A 56 12.80 -5.75 -6.80
CA ALA A 56 11.97 -6.79 -7.37
C ALA A 56 12.14 -6.96 -8.89
N ALA A 57 13.08 -6.23 -9.53
CA ALA A 57 13.33 -6.46 -10.95
C ALA A 57 13.90 -7.85 -11.20
N ALA A 58 13.45 -8.43 -12.31
CA ALA A 58 14.11 -9.60 -12.87
C ALA A 58 15.56 -9.24 -13.29
N PRO A 59 16.47 -10.22 -13.30
CA PRO A 59 17.79 -10.04 -13.88
C PRO A 59 17.72 -9.54 -15.32
N THR A 60 18.71 -8.76 -15.73
CA THR A 60 18.84 -8.35 -17.13
C THR A 60 19.02 -9.60 -18.00
N GLN A 61 18.17 -9.74 -19.01
CA GLN A 61 18.29 -10.79 -20.01
C GLN A 61 18.88 -10.19 -21.28
N PRO A 62 20.22 -10.29 -21.50
CA PRO A 62 20.84 -9.75 -22.69
C PRO A 62 20.37 -10.52 -23.93
N LEU A 63 20.01 -9.79 -24.98
CA LEU A 63 19.72 -10.39 -26.27
C LEU A 63 21.05 -10.77 -26.94
N LEU A 64 21.17 -12.01 -27.40
CA LEU A 64 22.36 -12.47 -28.11
C LEU A 64 22.52 -11.67 -29.42
N GLY A 65 23.76 -11.32 -29.79
CA GLY A 65 24.05 -10.40 -30.91
C GLY A 65 23.34 -10.77 -32.21
N ASP A 66 23.40 -12.04 -32.62
CA ASP A 66 22.74 -12.53 -33.84
C ASP A 66 21.22 -12.38 -33.77
N VAL A 67 20.62 -12.66 -32.61
CA VAL A 67 19.18 -12.50 -32.38
C VAL A 67 18.82 -11.01 -32.40
N ALA A 68 19.65 -10.13 -31.84
CA ALA A 68 19.45 -8.69 -31.89
C ALA A 68 19.47 -8.17 -33.33
N SER A 69 20.42 -8.64 -34.15
CA SER A 69 20.49 -8.30 -35.58
C SER A 69 19.24 -8.76 -36.33
N LEU A 70 18.77 -9.99 -36.10
CA LEU A 70 17.56 -10.51 -36.75
C LEU A 70 16.29 -9.76 -36.33
N VAL A 71 16.16 -9.43 -35.03
CA VAL A 71 15.04 -8.64 -34.52
C VAL A 71 15.03 -7.24 -35.16
N TYR A 72 16.20 -6.60 -35.27
CA TYR A 72 16.32 -5.30 -35.91
C TYR A 72 15.99 -5.35 -37.40
N GLN A 73 16.46 -6.37 -38.12
CA GLN A 73 16.08 -6.57 -39.52
C GLN A 73 14.56 -6.76 -39.67
N ARG A 74 13.94 -7.59 -38.83
CA ARG A 74 12.48 -7.77 -38.83
C ARG A 74 11.73 -6.47 -38.56
N TYR A 75 12.24 -5.65 -37.65
CA TYR A 75 11.69 -4.31 -37.39
C TYR A 75 11.73 -3.44 -38.65
N LEU A 76 12.86 -3.39 -39.35
CA LEU A 76 12.98 -2.64 -40.61
C LEU A 76 12.05 -3.19 -41.71
N GLU A 77 11.96 -4.51 -41.85
CA GLU A 77 11.07 -5.15 -42.83
C GLU A 77 9.59 -4.87 -42.53
N SER A 78 9.20 -4.68 -41.26
CA SER A 78 7.80 -4.41 -40.90
C SER A 78 7.26 -3.13 -41.54
N PHE A 79 8.10 -2.09 -41.70
CA PHE A 79 7.69 -0.83 -42.34
C PHE A 79 7.46 -0.94 -43.84
N LYS A 80 7.96 -1.99 -44.49
CA LYS A 80 7.71 -2.23 -45.91
C LYS A 80 6.30 -2.78 -46.15
N HIS A 81 5.62 -3.22 -45.10
CA HIS A 81 4.28 -3.78 -45.17
C HIS A 81 3.28 -2.76 -44.62
N LYS A 82 2.29 -2.39 -45.44
CA LYS A 82 1.21 -1.51 -45.00
C LYS A 82 0.39 -2.19 -43.89
N ILE A 83 -0.11 -1.41 -42.95
CA ILE A 83 -1.09 -1.89 -41.97
C ILE A 83 -2.33 -2.34 -42.76
N PRO A 84 -2.83 -3.58 -42.56
CA PRO A 84 -4.02 -4.05 -43.24
C PRO A 84 -5.24 -3.17 -42.93
N GLU A 85 -6.09 -2.91 -43.92
CA GLU A 85 -7.32 -2.10 -43.75
C GLU A 85 -8.26 -2.68 -42.67
N SER A 86 -8.20 -4.00 -42.42
CA SER A 86 -8.97 -4.67 -41.38
C SER A 86 -8.49 -4.35 -39.95
N MET A 87 -7.24 -3.89 -39.78
CA MET A 87 -6.68 -3.47 -38.47
C MET A 87 -6.97 -1.98 -38.24
N GLY A 88 -8.24 -1.58 -38.31
CA GLY A 88 -8.68 -0.21 -38.10
C GLY A 88 -8.08 0.42 -36.82
N SER A 89 -7.90 1.74 -36.84
CA SER A 89 -7.32 2.48 -35.72
C SER A 89 -8.17 2.34 -34.46
N THR A 90 -7.61 1.73 -33.41
CA THR A 90 -8.24 1.67 -32.07
C THR A 90 -8.48 3.06 -31.48
N LEU A 91 -7.72 4.07 -31.94
CA LEU A 91 -7.91 5.47 -31.57
C LEU A 91 -9.16 6.08 -32.22
N SER A 92 -9.59 5.57 -33.37
CA SER A 92 -10.84 6.01 -34.01
C SER A 92 -12.09 5.42 -33.35
N SER A 93 -11.98 4.27 -32.66
CA SER A 93 -13.11 3.64 -31.96
C SER A 93 -13.42 4.22 -30.58
N SER A 94 -12.56 5.09 -30.04
CA SER A 94 -12.74 5.71 -28.71
C SER A 94 -13.33 7.13 -28.77
N GLY A 95 -13.83 7.55 -29.93
CA GLY A 95 -14.53 8.82 -30.09
C GLY A 95 -15.98 8.76 -29.61
N MET A 96 -16.25 9.35 -28.44
CA MET A 96 -17.53 9.96 -28.05
C MET A 96 -18.74 9.04 -27.81
N SER A 97 -18.81 8.45 -26.61
CA SER A 97 -20.08 8.17 -25.94
C SER A 97 -20.06 8.73 -24.51
N SER A 98 -19.95 10.06 -24.39
CA SER A 98 -20.32 10.76 -23.15
C SER A 98 -21.84 10.82 -23.06
N SER A 99 -22.48 9.68 -22.81
CA SER A 99 -23.83 9.63 -22.25
C SER A 99 -23.72 9.86 -20.74
N LEU A 100 -23.50 11.10 -20.32
CA LEU A 100 -23.89 11.47 -18.96
C LEU A 100 -25.41 11.63 -18.97
N GLY A 101 -26.06 10.65 -18.35
CA GLY A 101 -27.48 10.54 -18.23
C GLY A 101 -28.11 11.75 -17.57
N ALA A 102 -29.26 12.12 -18.13
CA ALA A 102 -30.27 12.92 -17.48
C ALA A 102 -30.71 12.29 -16.14
N GLY A 103 -30.84 13.13 -15.11
CA GLY A 103 -31.51 12.87 -13.84
C GLY A 103 -31.45 14.16 -13.03
N ALA A 104 -32.42 15.08 -13.13
CA ALA A 104 -33.75 15.06 -12.51
C ALA A 104 -33.72 15.06 -10.97
N ALA A 105 -34.24 16.17 -10.41
CA ALA A 105 -34.79 16.37 -9.06
C ALA A 105 -33.85 16.33 -7.85
N GLN A 106 -33.58 17.50 -7.25
CA GLN A 106 -34.29 18.05 -6.06
C GLN A 106 -33.85 19.48 -5.79
#